data_AF-A0A9J6G9P1-F1
#
_entry.id   AF-A0A9J6G9P1-F1
#
_cell.length_a   1.000
_cell.length_b   1.000
_cell.length_c   1.000
_cell.angle_alpha   90.00
_cell.angle_beta   90.00
_cell.angle_gamma   90.00
#
_symmetry.space_group_name_H-M   'P 1'
#
loop_
_entity.id
_entity.type
_entity.pdbx_description
1 polymer ?
#
loop_
_entity_poly.entity_id
_entity_poly.type
_entity_poly.pdbx_seq_one_letter_code
_entity_poly.pdbx_strand_id
1 'polypeptide(L)' 'MRTERVLTFAVCGFANLGSLGVAFGVLSIMAPSRTTDLANIGFSALIAGCVANYLTACTVGEHYHGTIIRARNFRSLT' A
#
# COMPACT_ATOMS: atom_id res chain seq x y z
N MET A 1 17.15 -9.91 4.27
CA MET A 1 15.67 -9.96 4.37
C MET A 1 14.99 -8.69 4.92
N ARG A 2 15.60 -7.48 4.90
CA ARG A 2 14.88 -6.23 5.27
C ARG A 2 14.10 -5.66 4.10
N THR A 3 14.77 -5.50 2.97
CA THR A 3 14.22 -4.99 1.72
C THR A 3 13.10 -5.88 1.20
N GLU A 4 13.22 -7.20 1.30
CA GLU A 4 12.17 -8.16 0.92
C GLU A 4 10.86 -7.89 1.66
N ARG A 5 10.90 -7.74 3.00
CA ARG A 5 9.70 -7.48 3.80
C ARG A 5 9.06 -6.14 3.46
N VAL A 6 9.86 -5.07 3.37
CA VAL A 6 9.37 -3.75 2.96
C VAL A 6 8.75 -3.80 1.56
N LEU A 7 9.37 -4.54 0.64
CA LEU A 7 8.85 -4.74 -0.71
C LEU A 7 7.50 -5.48 -0.68
N THR A 8 7.37 -6.55 0.12
CA THR A 8 6.11 -7.28 0.29
C THR A 8 4.97 -6.35 0.71
N PHE A 9 5.19 -5.46 1.68
CA PHE A 9 4.16 -4.50 2.10
C PHE A 9 3.92 -3.39 1.06
N ALA A 10 4.94 -3.01 0.29
CA ALA A 10 4.80 -2.02 -0.78
C ALA A 10 3.97 -2.54 -1.97
N VAL A 11 4.10 -3.83 -2.34
CA VAL A 11 3.38 -4.44 -3.48
C VAL A 11 2.05 -5.11 -3.10
N CYS A 12 1.76 -5.32 -1.82
CA CYS A 12 0.55 -6.05 -1.39
C CYS A 12 -0.76 -5.28 -1.64
N GLY A 13 -0.71 -3.96 -1.86
CA GLY A 13 -1.92 -3.20 -2.09
C GLY A 13 -2.32 -3.17 -3.57
N PHE A 14 -3.60 -3.47 -3.79
CA PHE A 14 -4.35 -3.49 -5.03
C PHE A 14 -4.46 -2.12 -5.74
N ALA A 15 -3.44 -1.25 -5.62
CA ALA A 15 -3.35 0.05 -6.28
C ALA A 15 -2.92 -0.12 -7.74
N ASN A 16 -3.70 -0.89 -8.50
CA ASN A 16 -3.54 -1.04 -9.94
C ASN A 16 -4.83 -0.61 -10.65
N LEU A 17 -4.69 -0.13 -11.89
CA LEU A 17 -5.81 0.34 -12.70
C LEU A 17 -6.89 -0.74 -12.88
N GLY A 18 -6.52 -2.02 -12.87
CA GLY A 18 -7.46 -3.14 -12.97
C GLY A 18 -8.40 -3.24 -11.77
N SER A 19 -7.88 -3.16 -10.54
CA SER A 19 -8.68 -3.22 -9.32
C SER A 19 -9.54 -1.99 -9.10
N LEU A 20 -8.99 -0.83 -9.46
CA LEU A 20 -9.77 0.40 -9.47
C LEU A 20 -10.92 0.26 -10.46
N GLY A 21 -10.66 -0.27 -11.66
CA GLY A 21 -11.67 -0.55 -12.67
C GLY A 21 -12.74 -1.54 -12.21
N VAL A 22 -12.39 -2.59 -11.46
CA VAL A 22 -13.35 -3.52 -10.87
C VAL A 22 -14.22 -2.82 -9.82
N ALA A 23 -13.62 -2.10 -8.88
CA ALA A 23 -14.35 -1.36 -7.85
C ALA A 23 -15.28 -0.30 -8.47
N PHE A 24 -14.79 0.43 -9.47
CA PHE A 24 -15.55 1.42 -10.23
C PHE A 24 -16.66 0.77 -11.05
N GLY A 25 -16.43 -0.39 -11.65
CA GLY A 25 -17.44 -1.12 -12.40
C GLY A 25 -18.61 -1.53 -11.49
N VAL A 26 -18.31 -2.04 -10.29
CA VAL A 26 -19.34 -2.36 -9.29
C VAL A 26 -20.08 -1.11 -8.83
N LEU A 27 -19.36 -0.04 -8.48
CA LEU A 27 -19.97 1.22 -8.02
C LEU A 27 -20.80 1.91 -9.11
N SER A 28 -20.40 1.79 -10.37
CA SER A 28 -21.10 2.36 -11.52
C SER A 28 -22.47 1.71 -11.76
N ILE A 29 -22.59 0.40 -11.45
CA ILE A 29 -23.87 -0.31 -11.51
C ILE A 29 -24.76 0.08 -10.32
N MET A 30 -24.16 0.30 -9.14
CA MET A 30 -24.89 0.64 -7.92
C MET A 30 -25.36 2.10 -7.88
N ALA A 31 -24.57 3.03 -8.44
CA ALA A 31 -24.85 4.46 -8.49
C ALA A 31 -24.56 5.04 -9.88
N PRO A 32 -25.39 4.73 -10.90
CA PRO A 32 -25.13 5.13 -12.28
C PRO A 32 -25.11 6.65 -12.49
N SER A 33 -25.87 7.41 -11.70
CA SER A 33 -25.88 8.88 -11.72
C SER A 33 -24.61 9.53 -11.20
N ARG A 34 -23.73 8.78 -10.52
CA ARG A 34 -22.47 9.26 -9.92
C ARG A 34 -21.22 8.81 -10.70
N THR A 35 -21.39 8.07 -11.79
CA THR A 35 -20.27 7.54 -12.60
C THR A 35 -19.28 8.62 -13.03
N THR A 36 -19.76 9.81 -13.39
CA THR A 36 -18.91 10.96 -13.76
C THR A 36 -18.07 11.45 -12.59
N ASP A 37 -18.67 11.57 -11.39
CA ASP A 37 -17.93 11.94 -10.17
C ASP A 37 -16.87 10.90 -9.83
N LEU A 38 -17.22 9.61 -9.95
CA LEU A 38 -16.29 8.51 -9.78
C LEU A 38 -15.10 8.65 -10.74
N ALA A 39 -15.36 8.78 -12.04
CA ALA A 39 -14.31 8.93 -13.06
C ALA A 39 -13.37 10.09 -12.75
N ASN A 40 -13.89 11.21 -12.24
CA ASN A 40 -13.07 12.36 -11.85
C ASN A 40 -12.15 12.09 -10.65
N ILE A 41 -12.59 11.29 -9.67
CA ILE A 41 -11.77 10.94 -8.50
C ILE A 41 -10.94 9.66 -8.69
N GLY A 42 -11.14 8.89 -9.76
CA GLY A 42 -10.48 7.60 -9.95
C GLY A 42 -8.96 7.70 -10.00
N PHE A 43 -8.42 8.71 -10.68
CA PHE A 43 -6.97 8.89 -10.76
C PHE A 43 -6.36 9.32 -9.42
N SER A 44 -7.02 10.20 -8.67
CA SER A 44 -6.54 10.59 -7.33
C SER A 44 -6.67 9.44 -6.33
N ALA A 45 -7.72 8.62 -6.43
CA ALA A 45 -7.90 7.42 -5.62
C ALA A 45 -6.79 6.38 -5.87
N LEU A 46 -6.34 6.23 -7.12
CA LEU A 46 -5.21 5.35 -7.46
C LEU A 46 -3.92 5.81 -6.75
N ILE A 47 -3.60 7.09 -6.86
CA ILE A 47 -2.40 7.67 -6.25
C ILE A 47 -2.47 7.57 -4.73
N ALA A 48 -3.63 7.89 -4.14
CA ALA A 48 -3.85 7.76 -2.70
C ALA A 48 -3.65 6.31 -2.23
N GLY A 49 -4.13 5.33 -3.00
CA GLY A 49 -3.90 3.90 -2.72
C GLY A 49 -2.42 3.52 -2.76
N CYS A 50 -1.67 3.99 -3.77
CA CYS A 50 -0.22 3.75 -3.85
C CYS A 50 0.51 4.34 -2.63
N VAL A 51 0.18 5.59 -2.25
CA VAL A 51 0.80 6.27 -1.11
C VAL A 51 0.48 5.55 0.20
N ALA A 52 -0.76 5.09 0.41
CA ALA A 52 -1.13 4.33 1.61
C ALA A 52 -0.31 3.03 1.76
N ASN A 53 -0.06 2.32 0.66
CA ASN A 53 0.77 1.11 0.67
C ASN A 53 2.22 1.42 1.02
N TYR A 54 2.79 2.48 0.44
CA TYR A 54 4.16 2.90 0.75
C TYR A 54 4.31 3.37 2.18
N LEU A 55 3.34 4.11 2.73
CA LEU A 55 3.34 4.52 4.13
C LEU A 55 3.36 3.30 5.07
N THR A 56 2.56 2.28 4.76
CA THR A 56 2.55 1.02 5.52
C THR A 56 3.88 0.27 5.41
N ALA A 57 4.49 0.27 4.22
CA ALA A 57 5.82 -0.31 4.03
C ALA A 57 6.91 0.44 4.81
N CYS A 58 6.83 1.77 4.90
CA CYS A 58 7.74 2.61 5.67
C CYS A 58 7.61 2.35 7.18
N THR A 59 6.39 2.28 7.72
CA THR A 59 6.18 2.00 9.16
C THR A 59 6.70 0.61 9.53
N VAL A 60 6.45 -0.39 8.69
CA VAL A 60 6.99 -1.73 8.88
C VAL A 60 8.52 -1.74 8.77
N GLY A 61 9.09 -1.02 7.81
CA GLY A 61 10.53 -0.88 7.64
C GLY A 61 11.22 -0.26 8.84
N GLU A 62 10.63 0.78 9.42
CA GLU A 62 11.10 1.44 10.64
C GLU A 62 11.02 0.49 11.85
N HIS A 63 9.90 -0.21 12.02
CA HIS A 63 9.76 -1.21 13.08
C HIS A 63 10.83 -2.31 12.99
N TYR A 64 11.14 -2.78 11.78
CA TYR A 64 12.22 -3.74 11.55
C TYR A 64 13.63 -3.13 11.69
N HIS A 65 13.79 -1.82 11.56
CA HIS A 65 15.05 -1.13 11.79
C HIS A 65 15.48 -1.27 13.26
N GLY A 66 14.57 -0.98 14.19
CA GLY A 66 14.79 -1.17 15.63
C GLY A 66 15.08 -2.62 16.01
N THR A 67 14.39 -3.59 15.41
CA THR A 67 14.57 -5.01 15.75
C THR A 67 15.96 -5.55 15.39
N ILE A 68 16.56 -5.21 14.22
CA ILE A 68 17.95 -5.66 13.96
C ILE A 68 19.03 -4.84 14.63
N ILE A 69 18.79 -3.60 15.07
CA ILE A 69 19.75 -2.94 15.96
C ILE A 69 19.82 -3.71 17.29
N ARG A 70 18.67 -4.10 17.85
CA ARG A 70 18.62 -4.97 19.03
C ARG A 70 19.24 -6.35 18.80
N ALA A 71 18.96 -6.99 17.66
CA ALA A 71 19.56 -8.29 17.33
C ALA A 71 21.09 -8.20 17.09
N ARG A 72 21.60 -7.09 16.53
CA ARG A 72 23.04 -6.86 16.37
C ARG A 72 23.73 -6.63 17.71
N ASN A 73 23.10 -5.90 18.63
CA ASN A 73 23.64 -5.66 19.97
C ASN A 73 23.76 -6.97 20.77
N PHE A 74 22.80 -7.88 20.64
CA PHE A 74 22.88 -9.22 21.25
C PHE A 74 23.99 -10.08 20.66
N ARG A 75 24.29 -9.95 19.36
CA ARG A 75 25.34 -10.71 18.68
C ARG A 75 26.76 -10.16 18.93
N SER A 76 26.92 -8.97 19.50
CA SER A 76 28.24 -8.48 19.97
C SER A 76 28.55 -8.82 21.42
N LEU A 77 27.63 -9.51 22.12
CA LEU A 77 27.80 -10.00 23.50
C LEU A 77 28.12 -11.50 23.59
N THR A 78 28.39 -12.17 22.47
CA THR A 78 28.84 -13.58 22.36
C THR A 78 30.05 -13.66 21.45
#